data_AF-A0A7Y2Y0N8-F1
#
_entry.id   AF-A0A7Y2Y0N8-F1
#
_cell.length_a   1.000
_cell.length_b   1.000
_cell.length_c   1.000
_cell.angle_alpha   90.00
_cell.angle_beta   90.00
_cell.angle_gamma   90.00
#
_symmetry.space_group_name_H-M   'P 1'
#
loop_
_entity.id
_entity.type
_entity.pdbx_description
1 polymer ?
#
loop_
_entity_poly.entity_id
_entity_poly.type
_entity_poly.pdbx_seq_one_letter_code
_entity_poly.pdbx_strand_id
1 'polypeptide(L)'
;MQITNTILMVRPVRFRMNEETAVNNYFQEDIDIKNQTINLRAQQEFDQFVSLLRSNGVDVIVVEDIYERDTPDSIFPNNWVSFHASGTVGLYPMFAENRRRERREDILDVLEEKGFEIRTVIDYTSAEEEGLFLEGTGSIVMDRDHQKAYCALSPRADEDLFIEFCEDMECTPIIFTAYQSVDGNRMPIYHTNVMMCIAETFAVICLDAIDDKKERRNVVNHLKGDGKEIIAITEVQLQNFAG
;
A
#
# COMPACT_ATOMS: atom_id res chain seq x y z
N MET A 1 -15.32 -9.93 -4.31
CA MET A 1 -15.21 -10.02 -2.84
C MET A 1 -14.19 -8.98 -2.42
N GLN A 2 -14.65 -7.94 -1.73
CA GLN A 2 -13.81 -6.81 -1.31
C GLN A 2 -12.87 -7.15 -0.15
N ILE A 3 -13.33 -7.95 0.81
CA ILE A 3 -12.60 -8.30 2.04
C ILE A 3 -11.92 -9.67 1.95
N THR A 4 -10.91 -9.90 2.78
CA THR A 4 -10.20 -11.17 2.92
C THR A 4 -10.24 -11.65 4.37
N ASN A 5 -10.19 -12.95 4.57
CA ASN A 5 -9.97 -13.57 5.89
C ASN A 5 -8.50 -13.97 6.11
N THR A 6 -7.63 -13.81 5.10
CA THR A 6 -6.22 -14.19 5.17
C THR A 6 -5.31 -13.01 4.82
N ILE A 7 -4.27 -12.80 5.64
CA ILE A 7 -3.31 -11.70 5.50
C ILE A 7 -1.88 -12.26 5.51
N LEU A 8 -1.08 -11.85 4.53
CA LEU A 8 0.37 -12.03 4.54
C LEU A 8 1.01 -10.87 5.32
N MET A 9 1.88 -11.20 6.27
CA MET A 9 2.68 -10.23 7.00
C MET A 9 4.15 -10.65 7.01
N VAL A 10 5.06 -9.69 6.87
CA VAL A 10 6.51 -9.93 6.93
C VAL A 10 7.03 -9.44 8.27
N ARG A 11 7.66 -10.30 9.05
CA ARG A 11 8.19 -9.94 10.37
C ARG A 11 9.45 -9.07 10.20
N PRO A 12 9.50 -7.87 10.79
CA PRO A 12 10.68 -7.01 10.68
C PRO A 12 11.87 -7.59 11.43
N VAL A 13 13.05 -7.51 10.83
CA VAL A 13 14.33 -7.87 11.48
C VAL A 13 15.28 -6.68 11.65
N ARG A 14 15.07 -5.59 10.90
CA ARG A 14 15.88 -4.36 10.91
C ARG A 14 15.06 -3.07 10.71
N PHE A 15 13.83 -3.03 11.23
CA PHE A 15 12.95 -1.86 11.13
C PHE A 15 13.57 -0.61 11.77
N ARG A 16 13.56 0.48 11.00
CA ARG A 16 14.07 1.82 11.35
C ARG A 16 13.56 2.82 10.30
N MET A 17 13.81 4.11 10.54
CA MET A 17 13.66 5.13 9.50
C MET A 17 14.51 4.76 8.27
N ASN A 18 13.91 4.81 7.08
CA ASN A 18 14.59 4.46 5.84
C ASN A 18 15.06 5.73 5.12
N GLU A 19 16.38 5.89 5.06
CA GLU A 19 17.08 7.05 4.54
C GLU A 19 16.75 7.33 3.06
N GLU A 20 16.50 6.29 2.26
CA GLU A 20 16.17 6.41 0.83
C GLU A 20 14.71 6.83 0.59
N THR A 21 13.83 6.60 1.56
CA THR A 21 12.39 6.96 1.44
C THR A 21 12.06 8.29 2.11
N ALA A 22 12.88 8.72 3.07
CA ALA A 22 12.66 9.94 3.85
C ALA A 22 12.60 11.22 3.00
N VAL A 23 13.21 11.21 1.81
CA VAL A 23 13.25 12.37 0.89
C VAL A 23 11.84 12.79 0.43
N ASN A 24 10.90 11.85 0.33
CA ASN A 24 9.54 12.07 -0.16
C ASN A 24 8.46 11.38 0.70
N ASN A 25 8.83 10.81 1.86
CA ASN A 25 7.90 10.32 2.88
C ASN A 25 7.93 11.25 4.10
N TYR A 26 7.06 12.25 4.11
CA TYR A 26 6.95 13.24 5.18
C TYR A 26 6.30 12.71 6.48
N PHE A 27 5.91 11.43 6.52
CA PHE A 27 5.37 10.79 7.73
C PHE A 27 6.47 10.13 8.58
N GLN A 28 7.72 10.08 8.10
CA GLN A 28 8.83 9.56 8.89
C GLN A 28 9.35 10.62 9.86
N GLU A 29 9.42 10.26 11.14
CA GLU A 29 10.00 11.09 12.19
C GLU A 29 11.40 10.60 12.55
N ASP A 30 12.30 11.53 12.84
CA ASP A 30 13.61 11.22 13.43
C ASP A 30 13.43 11.03 14.94
N ILE A 31 13.67 9.81 15.41
CA ILE A 31 13.54 9.43 16.81
C ILE A 31 14.94 9.15 17.35
N ASP A 32 15.37 9.90 18.38
CA ASP A 32 16.66 9.72 19.07
C ASP A 32 16.66 8.45 19.96
N ILE A 33 16.48 7.30 19.33
CA ILE A 33 16.48 5.97 19.93
C ILE A 33 17.33 5.06 19.05
N LYS A 34 18.11 4.17 19.67
CA LYS A 34 18.92 3.18 18.93
C LYS A 34 18.02 2.29 18.05
N ASN A 35 18.43 2.08 16.80
CA ASN A 35 17.72 1.23 15.83
C ASN A 35 17.34 -0.16 16.38
N GLN A 36 18.20 -0.78 17.19
CA GLN A 36 17.89 -2.06 17.83
C GLN A 36 16.67 -1.98 18.76
N THR A 37 16.54 -0.89 19.51
CA THR A 37 15.38 -0.64 20.39
C THR A 37 14.13 -0.36 19.56
N ILE A 38 14.24 0.37 18.44
CA ILE A 38 13.13 0.63 17.51
C ILE A 38 12.61 -0.70 16.95
N ASN A 39 13.50 -1.54 16.39
CA ASN A 39 13.11 -2.84 15.84
C ASN A 39 12.48 -3.75 16.91
N LEU A 40 13.00 -3.75 18.15
CA LEU A 40 12.41 -4.54 19.22
C LEU A 40 10.97 -4.10 19.54
N ARG A 41 10.70 -2.78 19.58
CA ARG A 41 9.34 -2.26 19.78
C ARG A 41 8.43 -2.61 18.61
N ALA A 42 8.92 -2.45 17.37
CA ALA A 42 8.17 -2.83 16.17
C ALA A 42 7.80 -4.32 16.17
N GLN A 43 8.72 -5.21 16.58
CA GLN A 43 8.42 -6.63 16.72
C GLN A 43 7.36 -6.90 17.80
N GLN A 44 7.38 -6.17 18.92
CA GLN A 44 6.37 -6.30 19.97
C GLN A 44 4.98 -5.84 19.49
N GLU A 45 4.90 -4.73 18.76
CA GLU A 45 3.66 -4.24 18.16
C GLU A 45 3.15 -5.19 17.06
N PHE A 46 4.06 -5.70 16.22
CA PHE A 46 3.76 -6.72 15.21
C PHE A 46 3.15 -7.98 15.84
N ASP A 47 3.76 -8.51 16.91
CA ASP A 47 3.25 -9.69 17.61
C ASP A 47 1.87 -9.48 18.22
N GLN A 48 1.64 -8.30 18.81
CA GLN A 48 0.34 -7.93 19.35
C GLN A 48 -0.70 -7.84 18.25
N PHE A 49 -0.37 -7.25 17.10
CA PHE A 49 -1.28 -7.13 15.97
C PHE A 49 -1.62 -8.49 15.34
N VAL A 50 -0.62 -9.33 15.10
CA VAL A 50 -0.82 -10.72 14.64
C VAL A 50 -1.71 -11.50 15.60
N SER A 51 -1.47 -11.38 16.91
CA SER A 51 -2.27 -12.07 17.94
C SER A 51 -3.71 -11.57 17.95
N LEU A 52 -3.92 -10.25 17.82
CA LEU A 52 -5.24 -9.65 17.76
C LEU A 52 -6.03 -10.13 16.53
N LEU A 53 -5.42 -10.10 15.35
CA LEU A 53 -6.02 -10.57 14.10
C LEU A 53 -6.44 -12.04 14.20
N ARG A 54 -5.53 -12.91 14.66
CA ARG A 54 -5.82 -14.35 14.86
C ARG A 54 -6.92 -14.58 15.88
N SER A 55 -6.95 -13.83 16.98
CA SER A 55 -8.00 -13.94 18.00
C SER A 55 -9.39 -13.54 17.48
N ASN A 56 -9.45 -12.76 16.40
CA ASN A 56 -10.68 -12.37 15.71
C ASN A 56 -10.96 -13.24 14.45
N GLY A 57 -10.27 -14.37 14.29
CA GLY A 57 -10.55 -15.34 13.22
C GLY A 57 -9.93 -15.02 11.86
N VAL A 58 -8.98 -14.09 11.80
CA VAL A 58 -8.18 -13.83 10.59
C VAL A 58 -7.00 -14.81 10.55
N ASP A 59 -6.83 -15.50 9.42
CA ASP A 59 -5.65 -16.29 9.17
C ASP A 59 -4.47 -15.38 8.81
N VAL A 60 -3.38 -15.49 9.57
CA VAL A 60 -2.20 -14.64 9.38
C VAL A 60 -1.00 -15.49 9.04
N ILE A 61 -0.52 -15.34 7.80
CA ILE A 61 0.69 -15.98 7.29
C ILE A 61 1.85 -15.03 7.58
N VAL A 62 2.70 -15.41 8.52
CA VAL A 62 3.89 -14.64 8.88
C VAL A 62 5.10 -15.25 8.19
N VAL A 63 5.83 -14.43 7.44
CA VAL A 63 7.14 -14.78 6.87
C VAL A 63 8.23 -13.98 7.59
N GLU A 64 9.32 -14.64 7.96
CA GLU A 64 10.49 -13.98 8.57
C GLU A 64 11.29 -13.23 7.50
N ASP A 65 11.61 -11.96 7.73
CA ASP A 65 12.50 -11.20 6.83
C ASP A 65 13.97 -11.66 6.90
N ILE A 66 14.77 -11.27 5.90
CA ILE A 66 16.17 -11.68 5.75
C ILE A 66 17.09 -10.54 6.21
N TYR A 67 17.75 -10.72 7.35
CA TYR A 67 18.56 -9.69 8.02
C TYR A 67 19.66 -9.09 7.13
N GLU A 68 20.29 -9.92 6.30
CA GLU A 68 21.40 -9.57 5.42
C GLU A 68 21.00 -8.65 4.26
N ARG A 69 19.70 -8.57 3.91
CA ARG A 69 19.23 -7.74 2.78
C ARG A 69 19.18 -6.25 3.08
N ASP A 70 19.22 -5.88 4.36
CA ASP A 70 19.13 -4.50 4.83
C ASP A 70 17.96 -3.72 4.22
N THR A 71 16.76 -4.24 4.49
CA THR A 71 15.47 -3.75 4.00
C THR A 71 14.61 -3.30 5.19
N PRO A 72 14.75 -2.04 5.65
CA PRO A 72 14.06 -1.57 6.86
C PRO A 72 12.53 -1.53 6.72
N ASP A 73 12.00 -1.42 5.49
CA ASP A 73 10.57 -1.32 5.19
C ASP A 73 9.94 -2.64 4.73
N SER A 74 10.66 -3.76 4.81
CA SER A 74 10.19 -5.10 4.37
C SER A 74 8.89 -5.57 5.04
N ILE A 75 8.56 -5.00 6.20
CA ILE A 75 7.30 -5.19 6.92
C ILE A 75 6.07 -4.78 6.10
N PHE A 76 6.24 -3.99 5.03
CA PHE A 76 5.21 -3.50 4.12
C PHE A 76 5.25 -4.21 2.74
N PRO A 77 4.93 -5.52 2.66
CA PRO A 77 5.00 -6.26 1.40
C PRO A 77 3.99 -5.77 0.37
N ASN A 78 2.95 -5.05 0.82
CA ASN A 78 1.89 -4.47 0.01
C ASN A 78 2.41 -3.49 -1.07
N ASN A 79 3.66 -3.01 -0.94
CA ASN A 79 4.28 -2.11 -1.90
C ASN A 79 4.97 -2.79 -3.07
N TRP A 80 5.29 -4.08 -2.98
CA TRP A 80 5.99 -4.80 -4.04
C TRP A 80 5.22 -5.99 -4.58
N VAL A 81 4.21 -6.49 -3.87
CA VAL A 81 3.34 -7.58 -4.33
C VAL A 81 1.86 -7.36 -4.01
N SER A 82 1.00 -7.87 -4.88
CA SER A 82 -0.44 -7.99 -4.68
C SER A 82 -0.95 -9.36 -5.10
N PHE A 83 -2.08 -9.76 -4.51
CA PHE A 83 -2.73 -11.06 -4.76
C PHE A 83 -4.19 -10.84 -5.13
N HIS A 84 -4.66 -11.58 -6.14
CA HIS A 84 -5.98 -11.41 -6.72
C HIS A 84 -6.75 -12.73 -6.76
N ALA A 85 -8.08 -12.65 -6.63
CA ALA A 85 -8.96 -13.83 -6.57
C ALA A 85 -8.93 -14.69 -7.85
N SER A 86 -8.44 -14.14 -8.96
CA SER A 86 -8.18 -14.86 -10.22
C SER A 86 -7.01 -15.85 -10.13
N GLY A 87 -6.18 -15.76 -9.08
CA GLY A 87 -4.86 -16.39 -9.01
C GLY A 87 -3.76 -15.54 -9.65
N THR A 88 -4.03 -14.28 -9.98
CA THR A 88 -3.03 -13.33 -10.47
C THR A 88 -2.20 -12.78 -9.31
N VAL A 89 -0.88 -12.73 -9.50
CA VAL A 89 0.08 -12.04 -8.64
C VAL A 89 0.66 -10.85 -9.42
N GLY A 90 0.61 -9.65 -8.84
CA GLY A 90 1.29 -8.48 -9.39
C GLY A 90 2.62 -8.25 -8.67
N LEU A 91 3.71 -8.05 -9.41
CA LEU A 91 5.01 -7.62 -8.89
C LEU A 91 5.29 -6.18 -9.35
N TYR A 92 5.76 -5.35 -8.42
CA TYR A 92 5.72 -3.90 -8.62
C TYR A 92 7.10 -3.22 -8.56
N PRO A 93 7.30 -2.18 -9.39
CA PRO A 93 8.49 -1.34 -9.36
C PRO A 93 8.45 -0.40 -8.15
N MET A 94 9.60 -0.27 -7.46
CA MET A 94 9.72 0.56 -6.27
C MET A 94 10.71 1.71 -6.46
N PHE A 95 10.31 2.88 -5.95
CA PHE A 95 11.08 4.11 -6.11
C PHE A 95 12.46 4.00 -5.46
N ALA A 96 12.49 3.63 -4.17
CA ALA A 96 13.71 3.48 -3.41
C ALA A 96 14.44 2.17 -3.78
N GLU A 97 15.74 2.26 -4.08
CA GLU A 97 16.53 1.12 -4.54
C GLU A 97 16.66 0.04 -3.47
N ASN A 98 16.78 0.42 -2.20
CA ASN A 98 16.85 -0.54 -1.11
C ASN A 98 15.59 -1.38 -0.97
N ARG A 99 14.43 -0.80 -1.26
CA ARG A 99 13.16 -1.51 -1.21
C ARG A 99 13.05 -2.57 -2.29
N ARG A 100 13.69 -2.42 -3.45
CA ARG A 100 13.74 -3.43 -4.52
C ARG A 100 14.25 -4.79 -4.05
N ARG A 101 15.08 -4.82 -3.00
CA ARG A 101 15.59 -6.05 -2.37
C ARG A 101 14.56 -6.77 -1.49
N GLU A 102 13.42 -6.14 -1.20
CA GLU A 102 12.30 -6.72 -0.43
C GLU A 102 11.56 -7.80 -1.24
N ARG A 103 11.63 -7.73 -2.58
CA ARG A 103 10.98 -8.72 -3.46
C ARG A 103 11.52 -10.12 -3.19
N ARG A 104 10.60 -11.05 -2.95
CA ARG A 104 10.91 -12.42 -2.49
C ARG A 104 10.02 -13.43 -3.19
N GLU A 105 10.60 -14.16 -4.13
CA GLU A 105 9.93 -15.28 -4.82
C GLU A 105 9.56 -16.40 -3.83
N ASP A 106 10.39 -16.63 -2.82
CA ASP A 106 10.15 -17.70 -1.83
C ASP A 106 8.87 -17.48 -1.00
N ILE A 107 8.35 -16.25 -0.95
CA ILE A 107 7.04 -15.97 -0.35
C ILE A 107 5.91 -16.58 -1.19
N LEU A 108 6.06 -16.62 -2.52
CA LEU A 108 5.08 -17.23 -3.41
C LEU A 108 5.02 -18.74 -3.18
N ASP A 109 6.18 -19.40 -3.04
CA ASP A 109 6.26 -20.82 -2.69
C ASP A 109 5.53 -21.13 -1.37
N VAL A 110 5.75 -20.30 -0.34
CA VAL A 110 5.07 -20.44 0.95
C VAL A 110 3.55 -20.32 0.80
N LEU A 111 3.05 -19.45 -0.08
CA LEU A 111 1.62 -19.30 -0.32
C LEU A 111 1.05 -20.52 -1.08
N GLU A 112 1.76 -21.04 -2.08
CA GLU A 112 1.34 -22.26 -2.78
C GLU A 112 1.30 -23.48 -1.84
N GLU A 113 2.29 -23.64 -0.95
CA GLU A 113 2.28 -24.69 0.09
C GLU A 113 1.08 -24.57 1.05
N LYS A 114 0.56 -23.36 1.23
CA LYS A 114 -0.65 -23.09 2.02
C LYS A 114 -1.94 -23.28 1.23
N GLY A 115 -1.84 -23.67 -0.05
CA GLY A 115 -2.98 -23.98 -0.92
C GLY A 115 -3.54 -22.80 -1.71
N PHE A 116 -2.83 -21.67 -1.76
CA PHE A 116 -3.18 -20.58 -2.67
C PHE A 116 -2.73 -20.93 -4.10
N GLU A 117 -3.60 -20.72 -5.08
CA GLU A 117 -3.30 -21.01 -6.47
C GLU A 117 -2.73 -19.77 -7.15
N ILE A 118 -1.49 -19.86 -7.65
CA ILE A 118 -0.87 -18.85 -8.50
C ILE A 118 -0.98 -19.30 -9.96
N ARG A 119 -1.78 -18.58 -10.75
CA ARG A 119 -2.03 -18.90 -12.16
C ARG A 119 -1.22 -18.04 -13.11
N THR A 120 -1.07 -16.77 -12.76
CA THR A 120 -0.42 -15.76 -13.58
C THR A 120 0.39 -14.84 -12.70
N VAL A 121 1.62 -14.55 -13.11
CA VAL A 121 2.43 -13.48 -12.52
C VAL A 121 2.53 -12.38 -13.57
N ILE A 122 2.13 -11.17 -13.20
CA ILE A 122 2.31 -9.97 -14.00
C ILE A 122 3.40 -9.14 -13.32
N ASP A 123 4.48 -8.89 -14.06
CA ASP A 123 5.69 -8.27 -13.54
C ASP A 123 5.90 -6.89 -14.17
N TYR A 124 5.68 -5.85 -13.37
CA TYR A 124 5.87 -4.45 -13.75
C TYR A 124 7.27 -3.92 -13.39
N THR A 125 8.15 -4.77 -12.84
CA THR A 125 9.43 -4.30 -12.24
C THR A 125 10.42 -3.73 -13.26
N SER A 126 10.32 -4.10 -14.54
CA SER A 126 11.17 -3.55 -15.61
C SER A 126 10.99 -2.05 -15.81
N ALA A 127 9.85 -1.48 -15.40
CA ALA A 127 9.61 -0.04 -15.45
C ALA A 127 10.63 0.79 -14.62
N GLU A 128 11.30 0.15 -13.65
CA GLU A 128 12.39 0.77 -12.87
C GLU A 128 13.57 1.21 -13.75
N GLU A 129 13.80 0.55 -14.90
CA GLU A 129 14.86 0.91 -15.85
C GLU A 129 14.59 2.26 -16.54
N GLU A 130 13.32 2.64 -16.62
CA GLU A 130 12.84 3.90 -17.19
C GLU A 130 12.56 4.97 -16.12
N GLY A 131 12.75 4.63 -14.84
CA GLY A 131 12.47 5.52 -13.72
C GLY A 131 10.97 5.71 -13.44
N LEU A 132 10.15 4.76 -13.85
CA LEU A 132 8.69 4.73 -13.60
C LEU A 132 8.38 3.78 -12.44
N PHE A 133 7.42 4.15 -11.60
CA PHE A 133 7.15 3.45 -10.34
C PHE A 133 5.66 3.34 -10.04
N LEU A 134 5.28 2.24 -9.39
CA LEU A 134 3.91 1.98 -8.95
C LEU A 134 3.97 1.04 -7.76
N GLU A 135 4.05 1.58 -6.54
CA GLU A 135 4.28 0.80 -5.31
C GLU A 135 3.05 0.04 -4.81
N GLY A 136 2.54 -0.85 -5.67
CA GLY A 136 1.53 -1.84 -5.38
C GLY A 136 0.27 -1.29 -4.73
N THR A 137 -0.26 -2.04 -3.77
CA THR A 137 -1.46 -1.64 -3.01
C THR A 137 -1.21 -0.53 -1.98
N GLY A 138 0.02 -0.01 -1.88
CA GLY A 138 0.27 1.30 -1.27
C GLY A 138 -0.25 2.43 -2.15
N SER A 139 0.09 2.38 -3.43
CA SER A 139 -0.33 3.36 -4.44
C SER A 139 -1.74 3.08 -5.00
N ILE A 140 -2.21 1.84 -4.94
CA ILE A 140 -3.47 1.41 -5.57
C ILE A 140 -4.49 0.95 -4.51
N VAL A 141 -5.63 1.62 -4.46
CA VAL A 141 -6.78 1.19 -3.65
C VAL A 141 -7.88 0.63 -4.56
N MET A 142 -8.15 -0.67 -4.46
CA MET A 142 -9.12 -1.35 -5.33
C MET A 142 -10.52 -1.42 -4.72
N ASP A 143 -11.52 -1.07 -5.50
CA ASP A 143 -12.91 -1.52 -5.32
C ASP A 143 -13.13 -2.75 -6.20
N ARG A 144 -12.92 -3.92 -5.60
CA ARG A 144 -12.94 -5.21 -6.28
C ARG A 144 -14.33 -5.61 -6.73
N ASP A 145 -15.37 -5.18 -6.00
CA ASP A 145 -16.75 -5.53 -6.32
C ASP A 145 -17.28 -4.68 -7.49
N HIS A 146 -16.74 -3.47 -7.70
CA HIS A 146 -17.10 -2.59 -8.82
C HIS A 146 -16.03 -2.50 -9.92
N GLN A 147 -14.99 -3.34 -9.85
CA GLN A 147 -13.87 -3.35 -10.80
C GLN A 147 -13.30 -1.95 -11.03
N LYS A 148 -12.94 -1.25 -9.95
CA LYS A 148 -12.30 0.08 -10.01
C LYS A 148 -11.00 0.08 -9.22
N ALA A 149 -10.06 0.91 -9.65
CA ALA A 149 -8.84 1.18 -8.90
C ALA A 149 -8.69 2.70 -8.74
N TYR A 150 -8.34 3.12 -7.54
CA TYR A 150 -8.13 4.52 -7.16
C TYR A 150 -6.64 4.74 -6.94
N CYS A 151 -6.10 5.79 -7.56
CA CYS A 151 -4.69 6.11 -7.49
C CYS A 151 -4.48 7.62 -7.39
N ALA A 152 -3.85 8.05 -6.30
CA ALA A 152 -3.28 9.38 -6.15
C ALA A 152 -1.89 9.38 -6.79
N LEU A 153 -1.70 10.19 -7.83
CA LEU A 153 -0.41 10.30 -8.53
C LEU A 153 0.67 10.88 -7.60
N SER A 154 1.85 10.28 -7.65
CA SER A 154 3.00 10.67 -6.82
C SER A 154 4.30 10.17 -7.45
N PRO A 155 5.48 10.51 -6.90
CA PRO A 155 6.74 9.90 -7.34
C PRO A 155 6.79 8.36 -7.23
N ARG A 156 5.82 7.73 -6.56
CA ARG A 156 5.68 6.27 -6.36
C ARG A 156 4.48 5.68 -7.11
N ALA A 157 3.83 6.48 -7.96
CA ALA A 157 2.61 6.11 -8.66
C ALA A 157 2.54 6.88 -9.98
N ASP A 158 3.11 6.28 -11.02
CA ASP A 158 3.08 6.77 -12.39
C ASP A 158 1.71 6.54 -13.04
N GLU A 159 1.27 7.49 -13.85
CA GLU A 159 -0.05 7.46 -14.50
C GLU A 159 -0.15 6.37 -15.56
N ASP A 160 0.83 6.28 -16.45
CA ASP A 160 0.81 5.34 -17.58
C ASP A 160 0.90 3.90 -17.07
N LEU A 161 1.79 3.65 -16.10
CA LEU A 161 1.92 2.33 -15.47
C LEU A 161 0.66 1.93 -14.66
N PHE A 162 -0.02 2.89 -14.03
CA PHE A 162 -1.28 2.62 -13.37
C PHE A 162 -2.41 2.29 -14.35
N ILE A 163 -2.44 2.94 -15.52
CA ILE A 163 -3.38 2.62 -16.60
C ILE A 163 -3.12 1.21 -17.12
N GLU A 164 -1.86 0.84 -17.37
CA GLU A 164 -1.48 -0.52 -17.78
C GLU A 164 -1.96 -1.56 -16.76
N PHE A 165 -1.71 -1.33 -15.46
CA PHE A 165 -2.23 -2.18 -14.39
C PHE A 165 -3.76 -2.33 -14.45
N CYS A 166 -4.48 -1.24 -14.72
CA CYS A 166 -5.94 -1.27 -14.81
C CYS A 166 -6.43 -2.07 -16.02
N GLU A 167 -5.73 -1.99 -17.15
CA GLU A 167 -6.03 -2.78 -18.35
C GLU A 167 -5.83 -4.29 -18.09
N ASP A 168 -4.69 -4.66 -17.51
CA ASP A 168 -4.35 -6.06 -17.15
C ASP A 168 -5.30 -6.66 -16.11
N MET A 169 -5.73 -5.85 -15.15
CA MET A 169 -6.61 -6.28 -14.06
C MET A 169 -8.09 -6.10 -14.37
N GLU A 170 -8.42 -5.67 -15.59
CA GLU A 170 -9.79 -5.40 -16.06
C GLU A 170 -10.57 -4.49 -15.10
N CYS A 171 -9.96 -3.39 -14.66
CA CYS A 171 -10.59 -2.42 -13.77
C CYS A 171 -10.56 -0.99 -14.34
N THR A 172 -11.52 -0.17 -13.91
CA THR A 172 -11.66 1.22 -14.35
C THR A 172 -10.72 2.12 -13.52
N PRO A 173 -9.83 2.89 -14.15
CA PRO A 173 -8.90 3.77 -13.44
C PRO A 173 -9.61 5.04 -12.93
N ILE A 174 -9.45 5.34 -11.64
CA ILE A 174 -9.85 6.59 -11.00
C ILE A 174 -8.59 7.32 -10.51
N ILE A 175 -8.12 8.24 -11.35
CA ILE A 175 -6.85 8.95 -11.16
C ILE A 175 -7.12 10.35 -10.60
N PHE A 176 -6.30 10.77 -9.63
CA PHE A 176 -6.36 12.10 -9.03
C PHE A 176 -5.00 12.50 -8.43
N THR A 177 -4.90 13.74 -7.98
CA THR A 177 -3.75 14.26 -7.22
C THR A 177 -4.15 14.51 -5.78
N ALA A 178 -3.24 14.25 -4.84
CA ALA A 178 -3.50 14.46 -3.42
C ALA A 178 -2.30 15.04 -2.68
N TYR A 179 -2.60 15.95 -1.75
CA TYR A 179 -1.63 16.74 -1.02
C TYR A 179 -1.93 16.76 0.47
N GLN A 180 -0.89 17.03 1.25
CA GLN A 180 -0.91 17.18 2.69
C GLN A 180 -0.18 18.45 3.10
N SER A 181 -0.55 19.00 4.24
CA SER A 181 0.10 20.21 4.77
C SER A 181 1.36 19.85 5.58
N VAL A 182 2.54 20.23 5.07
CA VAL A 182 3.84 20.07 5.76
C VAL A 182 4.51 21.44 5.85
N ASP A 183 4.77 21.92 7.08
CA ASP A 183 5.34 23.24 7.36
C ASP A 183 4.65 24.40 6.61
N GLY A 184 3.33 24.31 6.46
CA GLY A 184 2.51 25.31 5.77
C GLY A 184 2.53 25.22 4.23
N ASN A 185 3.21 24.21 3.66
CA ASN A 185 3.24 23.94 2.23
C ASN A 185 2.39 22.72 1.87
N ARG A 186 1.83 22.69 0.66
CA ARG A 186 1.13 21.51 0.12
C ARG A 186 2.14 20.57 -0.52
N MET A 187 2.36 19.42 0.11
CA MET A 187 3.29 18.39 -0.37
C MET A 187 2.49 17.17 -0.85
N PRO A 188 2.92 16.47 -1.91
CA PRO A 188 2.22 15.28 -2.37
C PRO A 188 2.09 14.21 -1.28
N ILE A 189 0.95 13.52 -1.27
CA ILE A 189 0.80 12.27 -0.53
C ILE A 189 1.43 11.17 -1.38
N TYR A 190 2.30 10.37 -0.75
CA TYR A 190 3.12 9.43 -1.49
C TYR A 190 2.41 8.11 -1.83
N HIS A 191 1.45 7.68 -1.00
CA HIS A 191 0.65 6.46 -1.18
C HIS A 191 -0.84 6.75 -0.96
N THR A 192 -1.66 6.26 -1.88
CA THR A 192 -3.13 6.40 -1.84
C THR A 192 -3.74 5.77 -0.59
N ASN A 193 -3.21 4.63 -0.13
CA ASN A 193 -3.76 3.92 1.03
C ASN A 193 -3.57 4.64 2.37
N VAL A 194 -2.73 5.68 2.44
CA VAL A 194 -2.57 6.51 3.63
C VAL A 194 -3.76 7.46 3.81
N MET A 195 -4.42 7.81 2.71
CA MET A 195 -5.51 8.79 2.70
C MET A 195 -6.89 8.17 2.47
N MET A 196 -6.96 6.91 2.04
CA MET A 196 -8.24 6.24 1.79
C MET A 196 -8.17 4.71 1.83
N CYS A 197 -9.30 4.10 2.14
CA CYS A 197 -9.58 2.68 1.99
C CYS A 197 -11.02 2.44 1.51
N ILE A 198 -11.25 1.29 0.88
CA ILE A 198 -12.57 0.88 0.38
C ILE A 198 -12.99 -0.41 1.08
N ALA A 199 -14.11 -0.34 1.79
CA ALA A 199 -14.79 -1.48 2.39
C ALA A 199 -16.00 -1.92 1.54
N GLU A 200 -16.76 -2.90 2.02
CA GLU A 200 -17.92 -3.43 1.31
C GLU A 200 -18.99 -2.35 1.08
N THR A 201 -19.34 -1.59 2.13
CA THR A 201 -20.45 -0.62 2.09
C THR A 201 -20.03 0.85 2.25
N PHE A 202 -18.76 1.10 2.56
CA PHE A 202 -18.24 2.45 2.81
C PHE A 202 -16.82 2.63 2.28
N ALA A 203 -16.40 3.88 2.17
CA ALA A 203 -15.03 4.27 1.91
C ALA A 203 -14.62 5.32 2.94
N VAL A 204 -13.44 5.15 3.54
CA VAL A 204 -12.79 6.18 4.34
C VAL A 204 -11.92 7.00 3.39
N ILE A 205 -12.00 8.32 3.44
CA ILE A 205 -11.20 9.17 2.55
C ILE A 205 -11.00 10.58 3.11
N CYS A 206 -9.77 11.09 3.02
CA CYS A 206 -9.47 12.50 3.26
C CYS A 206 -9.76 13.34 2.00
N LEU A 207 -11.00 13.80 1.85
CA LEU A 207 -11.39 14.62 0.70
C LEU A 207 -10.69 15.99 0.66
N ASP A 208 -10.22 16.50 1.79
CA ASP A 208 -9.47 17.76 1.85
C ASP A 208 -8.03 17.62 1.33
N ALA A 209 -7.54 16.39 1.15
CA ALA A 209 -6.27 16.15 0.48
C ALA A 209 -6.34 16.35 -1.04
N ILE A 210 -7.55 16.29 -1.64
CA ILE A 210 -7.74 16.44 -3.09
C ILE A 210 -8.05 17.91 -3.41
N ASP A 211 -7.01 18.68 -3.72
CA ASP A 211 -7.09 20.14 -3.91
C ASP A 211 -7.90 20.51 -5.18
N ASP A 212 -7.78 19.74 -6.26
CA ASP A 212 -8.56 19.96 -7.46
C ASP A 212 -10.04 19.58 -7.24
N LYS A 213 -10.92 20.58 -7.41
CA LYS A 213 -12.36 20.42 -7.15
C LYS A 213 -13.05 19.47 -8.13
N LYS A 214 -12.55 19.33 -9.36
CA LYS A 214 -13.11 18.41 -10.36
C LYS A 214 -12.69 16.98 -10.04
N GLU A 215 -11.43 16.74 -9.72
CA GLU A 215 -10.92 15.42 -9.30
C GLU A 215 -11.65 14.95 -8.04
N ARG A 216 -11.73 15.80 -7.02
CA ARG A 216 -12.46 15.48 -5.79
C ARG A 216 -13.92 15.15 -6.05
N ARG A 217 -14.59 15.91 -6.92
CA ARG A 217 -15.98 15.64 -7.32
C ARG A 217 -16.07 14.32 -8.08
N ASN A 218 -15.10 14.00 -8.93
CA ASN A 218 -15.05 12.75 -9.67
C ASN A 218 -14.97 11.55 -8.71
N VAL A 219 -14.00 11.56 -7.78
CA VAL A 219 -13.85 10.50 -6.76
C VAL A 219 -15.15 10.31 -5.97
N VAL A 220 -15.73 11.41 -5.46
CA VAL A 220 -17.00 11.36 -4.73
C VAL A 220 -18.14 10.80 -5.58
N ASN A 221 -18.23 11.16 -6.85
CA ASN A 221 -19.27 10.66 -7.74
C ASN A 221 -19.13 9.15 -7.99
N HIS A 222 -17.89 8.65 -8.17
CA HIS A 222 -17.66 7.21 -8.33
C HIS A 222 -18.06 6.44 -7.07
N LEU A 223 -17.54 6.82 -5.90
CA LEU A 223 -17.85 6.17 -4.63
C LEU A 223 -19.37 6.16 -4.35
N LYS A 224 -20.05 7.29 -4.53
CA LYS A 224 -21.51 7.37 -4.34
C LYS A 224 -22.29 6.61 -5.40
N GLY A 225 -21.82 6.62 -6.65
CA GLY A 225 -22.41 5.88 -7.76
C GLY A 225 -22.40 4.37 -7.52
N ASP A 226 -21.38 3.90 -6.80
CA ASP A 226 -21.21 2.50 -6.37
C ASP A 226 -21.88 2.21 -5.01
N GLY A 227 -22.68 3.15 -4.50
CA GLY A 227 -23.42 2.97 -3.25
C GLY A 227 -22.57 2.99 -1.98
N LYS A 228 -21.31 3.42 -2.05
CA LYS A 228 -20.43 3.55 -0.88
C LYS A 228 -20.86 4.75 -0.02
N GLU A 229 -21.05 4.52 1.27
CA GLU A 229 -21.06 5.60 2.26
C GLU A 229 -19.66 6.23 2.34
N ILE A 230 -19.58 7.55 2.29
CA ILE A 230 -18.30 8.26 2.42
C ILE A 230 -18.11 8.67 3.88
N ILE A 231 -17.12 8.08 4.52
CA ILE A 231 -16.63 8.47 5.84
C ILE A 231 -15.45 9.42 5.63
N ALA A 232 -15.72 10.71 5.71
CA ALA A 232 -14.68 11.73 5.54
C ALA A 232 -13.79 11.80 6.79
N ILE A 233 -12.47 11.76 6.58
CA ILE A 233 -11.48 12.03 7.62
C ILE A 233 -10.80 13.38 7.37
N THR A 234 -10.31 13.98 8.45
CA THR A 234 -9.53 15.22 8.40
C THR A 234 -8.07 14.95 8.05
N GLU A 235 -7.34 15.98 7.60
CA GLU A 235 -5.88 15.86 7.42
C GLU A 235 -5.17 15.44 8.71
N VAL A 236 -5.62 15.89 9.89
CA VAL A 236 -5.04 15.48 11.18
C VAL A 236 -5.18 13.97 11.40
N GLN A 237 -6.33 13.40 11.05
CA GLN A 237 -6.56 11.94 11.15
C GLN A 237 -5.74 11.17 10.11
N LEU A 238 -5.62 11.72 8.90
CA LEU A 238 -4.73 11.18 7.86
C LEU A 238 -3.27 11.15 8.32
N GLN A 239 -2.78 12.22 8.98
CA GLN A 239 -1.43 12.25 9.58
C GLN A 239 -1.22 11.19 10.67
N ASN A 240 -2.30 10.60 11.18
CA ASN A 240 -2.28 9.50 12.15
C ASN A 240 -2.73 8.17 11.51
N PHE A 241 -2.59 8.02 10.19
CA PHE A 241 -2.88 6.79 9.44
C PHE A 241 -4.31 6.25 9.61
N ALA A 242 -5.31 7.15 9.71
CA ALA A 242 -6.73 6.77 9.78
C ALA A 242 -7.37 6.46 8.41
N GLY A 243 -6.59 6.56 7.32
CA GLY A 243 -7.02 6.34 5.94
C GLY A 243 -7.55 4.94 5.67
#